data_AF-A0A7Y3AWM9-F1
#
_entry.id   AF-A0A7Y3AWM9-F1
#
_cell.length_a   1.000
_cell.length_b   1.000
_cell.length_c   1.000
_cell.angle_alpha   90.00
_cell.angle_beta   90.00
_cell.angle_gamma   90.00
#
_symmetry.space_group_name_H-M   'P 1'
#
loop_
_entity.id
_entity.type
_entity.pdbx_description
1 polymer ?
#
loop_
_entity_poly.entity_id
_entity_poly.type
_entity_poly.pdbx_seq_one_letter_code
_entity_poly.pdbx_strand_id
1 'polypeptide(L)'
;MNRITLSILFLFLFGSILQAQNKKELIAQVNSLNTELEGVKAELLESKKNEKISQARAESFESQLKGLEENNAILLENLNNFTGQASQRQDKLSGVMEALRKKEGELKFINDALTSNDSISLLVLTNFKQTLGENANIKVESGAVTVIMDNSTLFGANPNGVILEGAASDMLNKIAGVIRANPDMAVTLEFHTDDANSWENVYSQAAPVAAIIGNTTDVEAERIAVSRKSDMVKSLYIKLHPNFNLFYLRLRQNMKK
;
A
#
# COMPACT_ATOMS: atom_id res chain seq x y z
N MET A 1 10.21 3.24 -143.26
CA MET A 1 9.75 4.01 -142.08
C MET A 1 9.10 3.16 -140.98
N ASN A 2 9.05 1.82 -141.10
CA ASN A 2 8.29 0.96 -140.16
C ASN A 2 9.12 0.25 -139.07
N ARG A 3 10.46 0.24 -139.17
CA ARG A 3 11.34 -0.41 -138.16
C ARG A 3 11.74 0.51 -137.00
N ILE A 4 11.85 1.81 -137.26
CA ILE A 4 12.24 2.83 -136.27
C ILE A 4 11.07 3.16 -135.33
N THR A 5 9.85 3.25 -135.88
CA THR A 5 8.62 3.50 -135.11
C THR A 5 8.30 2.36 -134.13
N LEU A 6 8.56 1.10 -134.52
CA LEU A 6 8.37 -0.07 -133.65
C LEU A 6 9.37 -0.10 -132.49
N SER A 7 10.62 0.31 -132.71
CA SER A 7 11.63 0.42 -131.64
C SER A 7 11.33 1.55 -130.65
N ILE A 8 10.80 2.69 -131.13
CA ILE A 8 10.40 3.82 -130.27
C ILE A 8 9.20 3.44 -129.39
N LEU A 9 8.21 2.72 -129.94
CA LEU A 9 7.07 2.22 -129.18
C LEU A 9 7.49 1.23 -128.09
N PHE A 10 8.47 0.36 -128.39
CA PHE A 10 9.02 -0.59 -127.43
C PHE A 10 9.78 0.11 -126.29
N LEU A 11 10.52 1.19 -126.59
CA LEU A 11 11.21 2.01 -125.59
C LEU A 11 10.22 2.73 -124.65
N PHE A 12 9.10 3.23 -125.20
CA PHE A 12 8.04 3.91 -124.44
C PHE A 12 7.27 2.94 -123.53
N LEU A 13 7.03 1.71 -124.00
CA LEU A 13 6.45 0.62 -123.19
C LEU A 13 7.41 0.19 -122.07
N PHE A 14 8.71 0.07 -122.33
CA PHE A 14 9.69 -0.23 -121.29
C PHE A 14 9.82 0.89 -120.23
N GLY A 15 9.82 2.15 -120.66
CA GLY A 15 9.88 3.30 -119.75
C GLY A 15 8.66 3.40 -118.82
N SER A 16 7.46 3.10 -119.32
CA SER A 16 6.22 3.11 -118.53
C SER A 16 6.13 1.93 -117.54
N ILE A 17 6.68 0.77 -117.88
CA ILE A 17 6.79 -0.38 -116.95
C ILE A 17 7.77 -0.07 -115.81
N LEU A 18 8.92 0.55 -116.11
CA LEU A 18 9.90 0.96 -115.09
C LEU A 18 9.34 2.03 -114.13
N GLN A 19 8.58 3.01 -114.64
CA GLN A 19 7.91 3.99 -113.79
C GLN A 19 6.76 3.38 -112.95
N ALA A 20 6.04 2.39 -113.48
CA ALA A 20 5.01 1.67 -112.73
C ALA A 20 5.60 0.81 -111.60
N GLN A 21 6.77 0.20 -111.81
CA GLN A 21 7.50 -0.53 -110.77
C GLN A 21 7.94 0.41 -109.63
N ASN A 22 8.58 1.55 -109.94
CA ASN A 22 8.98 2.54 -108.94
C ASN A 22 7.80 3.11 -108.14
N LYS A 23 6.65 3.35 -108.80
CA LYS A 23 5.44 3.82 -108.12
C LYS A 23 4.85 2.76 -107.18
N LYS A 24 4.87 1.49 -107.58
CA LYS A 24 4.41 0.37 -106.75
C LYS A 24 5.31 0.18 -105.52
N GLU A 25 6.61 0.34 -105.68
CA GLU A 25 7.58 0.27 -104.59
C GLU A 25 7.43 1.44 -103.60
N LEU A 26 7.21 2.66 -104.09
CA LEU A 26 6.92 3.82 -103.24
C LEU A 26 5.61 3.64 -102.45
N ILE A 27 4.56 3.10 -103.07
CA ILE A 27 3.29 2.78 -102.39
C ILE A 27 3.52 1.68 -101.33
N ALA A 28 4.34 0.68 -101.61
CA ALA A 28 4.68 -0.36 -100.64
C ALA A 28 5.43 0.21 -99.43
N GLN A 29 6.38 1.14 -99.64
CA GLN A 29 7.08 1.84 -98.56
C GLN A 29 6.12 2.71 -97.73
N VAL A 30 5.23 3.49 -98.37
CA VAL A 30 4.24 4.31 -97.66
C VAL A 30 3.30 3.44 -96.82
N ASN A 31 2.86 2.31 -97.35
CA ASN A 31 2.03 1.36 -96.60
C ASN A 31 2.80 0.78 -95.40
N SER A 32 4.05 0.37 -95.59
CA SER A 32 4.92 -0.13 -94.51
C SER A 32 5.13 0.92 -93.41
N LEU A 33 5.47 2.15 -93.79
CA LEU A 33 5.65 3.28 -92.87
C LEU A 33 4.37 3.60 -92.10
N ASN A 34 3.21 3.53 -92.75
CA ASN A 34 1.93 3.73 -92.08
C ASN A 34 1.65 2.61 -91.05
N THR A 35 1.92 1.36 -91.40
CA THR A 35 1.77 0.22 -90.47
C THR A 35 2.72 0.36 -89.27
N GLU A 36 3.97 0.77 -89.49
CA GLU A 36 4.94 1.02 -88.42
C GLU A 36 4.54 2.21 -87.54
N LEU A 37 4.06 3.30 -88.14
CA LEU A 37 3.55 4.47 -87.43
C LEU A 37 2.33 4.11 -86.56
N GLU A 38 1.41 3.28 -87.07
CA GLU A 38 0.28 2.77 -86.30
C GLU A 38 0.74 1.88 -85.14
N GLY A 39 1.74 1.02 -85.35
CA GLY A 39 2.38 0.23 -84.30
C GLY A 39 3.00 1.09 -83.20
N VAL A 40 3.84 2.06 -83.58
CA VAL A 40 4.48 2.99 -82.62
C VAL A 40 3.44 3.83 -81.88
N LYS A 41 2.36 4.27 -82.52
CA LYS A 41 1.26 4.97 -81.85
C LYS A 41 0.54 4.09 -80.83
N ALA A 42 0.33 2.81 -81.15
CA ALA A 42 -0.26 1.85 -80.23
C ALA A 42 0.64 1.61 -79.02
N GLU A 43 1.94 1.38 -79.23
CA GLU A 43 2.93 1.22 -78.15
C GLU A 43 3.04 2.48 -77.29
N LEU A 44 3.01 3.68 -77.90
CA LEU A 44 3.05 4.95 -77.17
C LEU A 44 1.79 5.13 -76.29
N LEU A 45 0.61 4.76 -76.80
CA LEU A 45 -0.63 4.79 -76.02
C LEU A 45 -0.59 3.81 -74.86
N GLU A 46 -0.06 2.60 -75.08
CA GLU A 46 0.13 1.60 -74.03
C GLU A 46 1.13 2.06 -72.97
N SER A 47 2.27 2.61 -73.38
CA SER A 47 3.28 3.16 -72.48
C SER A 47 2.72 4.29 -71.62
N LYS A 48 2.01 5.26 -72.22
CA LYS A 48 1.37 6.36 -71.46
C LYS A 48 0.29 5.86 -70.51
N LYS A 49 -0.44 4.81 -70.89
CA LYS A 49 -1.42 4.17 -70.00
C LYS A 49 -0.71 3.51 -68.81
N ASN A 50 0.36 2.76 -69.05
CA ASN A 50 1.13 2.09 -68.02
C ASN A 50 1.84 3.07 -67.08
N GLU A 51 2.35 4.19 -67.61
CA GLU A 51 2.91 5.30 -66.84
C GLU A 51 1.86 5.88 -65.88
N LYS A 52 0.66 6.24 -66.38
CA LYS A 52 -0.43 6.76 -65.54
C LYS A 52 -0.86 5.77 -64.46
N ILE A 53 -0.96 4.49 -64.79
CA ILE A 53 -1.29 3.43 -63.81
C ILE A 53 -0.19 3.33 -62.75
N SER A 54 1.08 3.38 -63.15
CA SER A 54 2.22 3.29 -62.24
C SER A 54 2.29 4.51 -61.32
N GLN A 55 2.03 5.71 -61.85
CA GLN A 55 2.00 6.93 -61.07
C GLN A 55 0.84 6.93 -60.06
N ALA A 56 -0.37 6.52 -60.46
CA ALA A 56 -1.49 6.37 -59.54
C ALA A 56 -1.20 5.34 -58.42
N ARG A 57 -0.48 4.25 -58.74
CA ARG A 57 -0.02 3.28 -57.73
C ARG A 57 1.02 3.88 -56.80
N ALA A 58 1.98 4.64 -57.32
CA ALA A 58 3.01 5.30 -56.52
C ALA A 58 2.38 6.29 -55.52
N GLU A 59 1.45 7.14 -55.98
CA GLU A 59 0.71 8.06 -55.12
C GLU A 59 -0.13 7.34 -54.06
N SER A 60 -0.76 6.21 -54.43
CA SER A 60 -1.48 5.37 -53.47
C SER A 60 -0.57 4.74 -52.42
N PHE A 61 0.61 4.24 -52.82
CA PHE A 61 1.59 3.69 -51.90
C PHE A 61 2.20 4.76 -51.00
N GLU A 62 2.46 5.96 -51.51
CA GLU A 62 2.96 7.08 -50.73
C GLU A 62 1.94 7.54 -49.68
N SER A 63 0.66 7.61 -50.05
CA SER A 63 -0.44 7.88 -49.12
C SER A 63 -0.57 6.79 -48.05
N GLN A 64 -0.48 5.52 -48.44
CA GLN A 64 -0.48 4.40 -47.48
C GLN A 64 0.72 4.43 -46.54
N LEU A 65 1.93 4.73 -47.06
CA LEU A 65 3.15 4.84 -46.27
C LEU A 65 3.01 5.93 -45.23
N LYS A 66 2.54 7.11 -45.63
CA LYS A 66 2.29 8.23 -44.72
C LYS A 66 1.26 7.86 -43.64
N GLY A 67 0.17 7.19 -44.03
CA GLY A 67 -0.81 6.69 -43.06
C GLY A 67 -0.22 5.65 -42.10
N LEU A 68 0.67 4.77 -42.57
CA LEU A 68 1.41 3.82 -41.74
C LEU A 68 2.35 4.52 -40.75
N GLU A 69 3.07 5.54 -41.21
CA GLU A 69 3.95 6.35 -40.36
C GLU A 69 3.17 7.10 -39.27
N GLU A 70 2.05 7.75 -39.64
CA GLU A 70 1.16 8.44 -38.70
C GLU A 70 0.56 7.45 -37.68
N ASN A 71 0.08 6.30 -38.13
CA ASN A 71 -0.44 5.26 -37.24
C ASN A 71 0.64 4.72 -36.29
N ASN A 72 1.86 4.52 -36.78
CA ASN A 72 2.97 4.07 -35.96
C ASN A 72 3.35 5.11 -34.91
N ALA A 73 3.38 6.40 -35.27
CA ALA A 73 3.61 7.49 -34.32
C ALA A 73 2.55 7.52 -33.20
N ILE A 74 1.26 7.37 -33.54
CA ILE A 74 0.16 7.31 -32.57
C ILE A 74 0.29 6.07 -31.66
N LEU A 75 0.65 4.91 -32.23
CA LEU A 75 0.87 3.69 -31.45
C LEU A 75 2.04 3.85 -30.46
N LEU A 76 3.13 4.48 -30.87
CA LEU A 76 4.28 4.77 -30.01
C LEU A 76 3.90 5.75 -28.89
N GLU A 77 3.14 6.80 -29.19
CA GLU A 77 2.65 7.75 -28.19
C GLU A 77 1.76 7.05 -27.15
N ASN A 78 0.83 6.22 -27.59
CA ASN A 78 -0.03 5.43 -26.70
C ASN A 78 0.77 4.47 -25.82
N LEU A 79 1.80 3.83 -26.37
CA LEU A 79 2.67 2.92 -25.62
C LEU A 79 3.50 3.69 -24.58
N ASN A 80 4.02 4.87 -24.91
CA ASN A 80 4.71 5.75 -23.96
C ASN A 80 3.77 6.21 -22.83
N ASN A 81 2.53 6.61 -23.16
CA ASN A 81 1.53 7.00 -22.17
C ASN A 81 1.16 5.82 -21.25
N PHE A 82 0.98 4.62 -21.81
CA PHE A 82 0.65 3.43 -21.04
C PHE A 82 1.79 3.02 -20.09
N THR A 83 3.04 2.99 -20.59
CA THR A 83 4.21 2.65 -19.78
C THR A 83 4.43 3.66 -18.65
N GLY A 84 4.31 4.96 -18.92
CA GLY A 84 4.37 6.00 -17.89
C GLY A 84 3.28 5.86 -16.81
N GLN A 85 2.03 5.61 -17.22
CA GLN A 85 0.94 5.36 -16.27
C GLN A 85 1.13 4.07 -15.46
N ALA A 86 1.68 3.01 -16.07
CA ALA A 86 1.98 1.77 -15.39
C ALA A 86 3.07 1.96 -14.33
N SER A 87 4.17 2.66 -14.65
CA SER A 87 5.22 3.02 -13.70
C SER A 87 4.66 3.85 -12.54
N GLN A 88 3.84 4.86 -12.80
CA GLN A 88 3.23 5.68 -11.74
C GLN A 88 2.31 4.86 -10.83
N ARG A 89 1.57 3.88 -11.37
CA ARG A 89 0.75 2.96 -10.57
C ARG A 89 1.62 2.05 -9.70
N GLN A 90 2.74 1.56 -10.22
CA GLN A 90 3.70 0.75 -9.49
C GLN A 90 4.32 1.54 -8.32
N ASP A 91 4.69 2.79 -8.53
CA ASP A 91 5.24 3.66 -7.47
C ASP A 91 4.21 3.92 -6.36
N LYS A 92 2.96 4.23 -6.74
CA LYS A 92 1.87 4.39 -5.78
C LYS A 92 1.61 3.10 -5.00
N LEU A 93 1.65 1.95 -5.67
CA LEU A 93 1.49 0.65 -5.01
C LEU A 93 2.62 0.40 -4.01
N SER A 94 3.88 0.68 -4.37
CA SER A 94 5.01 0.60 -3.44
C SER A 94 4.82 1.52 -2.23
N GLY A 95 4.35 2.75 -2.42
CA GLY A 95 4.04 3.67 -1.32
C GLY A 95 2.93 3.14 -0.39
N VAL A 96 1.86 2.56 -0.96
CA VAL A 96 0.79 1.92 -0.17
C VAL A 96 1.31 0.70 0.57
N MET A 97 2.12 -0.14 -0.07
CA MET A 97 2.73 -1.32 0.57
C MET A 97 3.65 -0.92 1.72
N GLU A 98 4.45 0.14 1.56
CA GLU A 98 5.31 0.65 2.63
C GLU A 98 4.49 1.18 3.81
N ALA A 99 3.43 1.94 3.53
CA ALA A 99 2.50 2.42 4.55
C ALA A 99 1.80 1.25 5.28
N LEU A 100 1.39 0.21 4.55
CA LEU A 100 0.79 -1.00 5.12
C LEU A 100 1.78 -1.76 5.99
N ARG A 101 3.02 -1.96 5.53
CA ARG A 101 4.08 -2.63 6.32
C ARG A 101 4.38 -1.86 7.61
N LYS A 102 4.43 -0.53 7.54
CA LYS A 102 4.59 0.31 8.74
C LYS A 102 3.42 0.12 9.71
N LYS A 103 2.18 0.15 9.21
CA LYS A 103 0.98 -0.06 10.02
C LYS A 103 0.91 -1.46 10.62
N GLU A 104 1.30 -2.49 9.88
CA GLU A 104 1.38 -3.86 10.38
C GLU A 104 2.43 -3.99 11.50
N GLY A 105 3.60 -3.36 11.36
CA GLY A 105 4.61 -3.30 12.41
C GLY A 105 4.12 -2.61 13.69
N GLU A 106 3.40 -1.49 13.55
CA GLU A 106 2.76 -0.79 14.69
C GLU A 106 1.74 -1.70 15.40
N LEU A 107 0.87 -2.35 14.63
CA LEU A 107 -0.15 -3.26 15.17
C LEU A 107 0.48 -4.47 15.86
N LYS A 108 1.52 -5.06 15.27
CA LYS A 108 2.27 -6.16 15.87
C LYS A 108 2.87 -5.76 17.21
N PHE A 109 3.49 -4.58 17.30
CA PHE A 109 4.02 -4.08 18.57
C PHE A 109 2.94 -3.91 19.63
N ILE A 110 1.78 -3.35 19.26
CA ILE A 110 0.65 -3.19 20.19
C ILE A 110 0.17 -4.57 20.67
N ASN A 111 0.01 -5.53 19.76
CA ASN A 111 -0.45 -6.88 20.09
C ASN A 111 0.54 -7.60 21.03
N ASP A 112 1.82 -7.61 20.68
CA ASP A 112 2.89 -8.22 21.49
C ASP A 112 2.93 -7.62 22.91
N ALA A 113 2.76 -6.30 23.03
CA ALA A 113 2.74 -5.62 24.31
C ALA A 113 1.48 -5.94 25.15
N LEU A 114 0.31 -6.06 24.52
CA LEU A 114 -0.94 -6.46 25.19
C LEU A 114 -0.86 -7.91 25.69
N THR A 115 -0.40 -8.85 24.85
CA THR A 115 -0.25 -10.26 25.25
C THR A 115 0.77 -10.43 26.36
N SER A 116 1.88 -9.68 26.31
CA SER A 116 2.87 -9.68 27.39
C SER A 116 2.26 -9.16 28.69
N ASN A 117 1.43 -8.12 28.63
CA ASN A 117 0.73 -7.60 29.79
C ASN A 117 -0.22 -8.64 30.41
N ASP A 118 -1.06 -9.29 29.60
CA ASP A 118 -2.00 -10.30 30.09
C ASP A 118 -1.28 -11.48 30.75
N SER A 119 -0.13 -11.87 30.20
CA SER A 119 0.73 -12.91 30.78
C SER A 119 1.27 -12.50 32.15
N ILE A 120 1.67 -11.24 32.32
CA ILE A 120 2.13 -10.69 33.61
C ILE A 120 0.95 -10.62 34.60
N SER A 121 -0.22 -10.13 34.19
CA SER A 121 -1.40 -10.09 35.04
C SER A 121 -1.80 -11.49 35.53
N LEU A 122 -1.72 -12.51 34.66
CA LEU A 122 -1.98 -13.89 35.04
C LEU A 122 -0.97 -14.40 36.08
N LEU A 123 0.33 -14.15 35.87
CA LEU A 123 1.38 -14.53 36.83
C LEU A 123 1.15 -13.88 38.21
N VAL A 124 0.83 -12.59 38.23
CA VAL A 124 0.55 -11.84 39.46
C VAL A 124 -0.70 -12.35 40.15
N LEU A 125 -1.77 -12.64 39.39
CA LEU A 125 -2.98 -13.26 39.92
C LEU A 125 -2.66 -14.60 40.59
N THR A 126 -1.89 -15.46 39.93
CA THR A 126 -1.46 -16.75 40.48
C THR A 126 -0.65 -16.56 41.76
N ASN A 127 0.30 -15.63 41.78
CA ASN A 127 1.11 -15.32 42.97
C ASN A 127 0.25 -14.83 44.14
N PHE A 128 -0.73 -13.95 43.89
CA PHE A 128 -1.68 -13.51 44.92
C PHE A 128 -2.54 -14.65 45.43
N LYS A 129 -3.09 -15.50 44.56
CA LYS A 129 -3.90 -16.66 44.96
C LYS A 129 -3.10 -17.68 45.78
N GLN A 130 -1.85 -17.93 45.40
CA GLN A 130 -0.94 -18.80 46.18
C GLN A 130 -0.61 -18.22 47.56
N THR A 131 -0.43 -16.91 47.67
CA THR A 131 0.03 -16.28 48.92
C THR A 131 -1.13 -15.98 49.89
N LEU A 132 -2.27 -15.51 49.36
CA LEU A 132 -3.43 -15.07 50.15
C LEU A 132 -4.49 -16.17 50.30
N GLY A 133 -4.42 -17.23 49.50
CA GLY A 133 -5.40 -18.31 49.45
C GLY A 133 -6.56 -18.04 48.48
N GLU A 134 -7.30 -19.10 48.17
CA GLU A 134 -8.40 -19.07 47.18
C GLU A 134 -9.53 -18.10 47.56
N ASN A 135 -9.78 -17.92 48.86
CA ASN A 135 -10.85 -17.07 49.39
C ASN A 135 -10.54 -15.56 49.33
N ALA A 136 -9.34 -15.16 48.91
CA ALA A 136 -9.00 -13.76 48.74
C ALA A 136 -9.81 -13.11 47.60
N ASN A 137 -10.38 -11.94 47.88
CA ASN A 137 -11.14 -11.16 46.90
C ASN A 137 -10.18 -10.45 45.93
N ILE A 138 -9.94 -11.10 44.80
CA ILE A 138 -9.00 -10.63 43.77
C ILE A 138 -9.74 -10.49 42.45
N LYS A 139 -9.62 -9.33 41.81
CA LYS A 139 -10.20 -9.01 40.50
C LYS A 139 -9.10 -8.68 39.50
N VAL A 140 -9.25 -9.10 38.25
CA VAL A 140 -8.42 -8.63 37.14
C VAL A 140 -9.24 -7.74 36.23
N GLU A 141 -8.79 -6.51 36.01
CA GLU A 141 -9.46 -5.53 35.15
C GLU A 141 -8.43 -4.65 34.44
N SER A 142 -8.56 -4.50 33.12
CA SER A 142 -7.67 -3.64 32.31
C SER A 142 -6.17 -3.89 32.52
N GLY A 143 -5.76 -5.15 32.73
CA GLY A 143 -4.37 -5.52 32.99
C GLY A 143 -3.90 -5.27 34.43
N ALA A 144 -4.75 -4.72 35.29
CA ALA A 144 -4.48 -4.54 36.71
C ALA A 144 -5.04 -5.74 37.50
N VAL A 145 -4.23 -6.29 38.39
CA VAL A 145 -4.67 -7.27 39.39
C VAL A 145 -4.94 -6.51 40.68
N THR A 146 -6.18 -6.57 41.16
CA THR A 146 -6.68 -5.80 42.30
C THR A 146 -7.04 -6.71 43.44
N VAL A 147 -6.42 -6.52 44.60
CA VAL A 147 -6.85 -7.13 45.86
C VAL A 147 -7.80 -6.16 46.56
N ILE A 148 -8.99 -6.63 46.91
CA ILE A 148 -10.02 -5.82 47.56
C ILE A 148 -10.09 -6.21 49.03
N MET A 149 -9.96 -5.21 49.92
CA MET A 149 -10.05 -5.39 51.37
C MET A 149 -11.07 -4.41 51.95
N ASP A 150 -12.04 -4.90 52.70
CA ASP A 150 -13.02 -4.03 53.36
C ASP A 150 -12.39 -3.28 54.53
N ASN A 151 -12.82 -2.04 54.78
CA ASN A 151 -12.29 -1.24 55.89
C ASN A 151 -12.55 -1.88 57.27
N SER A 152 -13.61 -2.67 57.42
CA SER A 152 -13.86 -3.46 58.64
C SER A 152 -12.82 -4.57 58.85
N THR A 153 -12.28 -5.13 57.76
CA THR A 153 -11.18 -6.10 57.82
C THR A 153 -9.86 -5.40 58.15
N LEU A 154 -9.63 -4.22 57.58
CA LEU A 154 -8.40 -3.44 57.78
C LEU A 154 -8.30 -2.82 59.17
N PHE A 155 -9.37 -2.20 59.66
CA PHE A 155 -9.38 -1.35 60.86
C PHE A 155 -10.32 -1.87 61.96
N GLY A 156 -10.89 -3.06 61.78
CA GLY A 156 -11.71 -3.73 62.78
C GLY A 156 -12.99 -2.96 63.10
N ALA A 157 -13.23 -2.73 64.40
CA ALA A 157 -14.44 -2.10 64.91
C ALA A 157 -14.59 -0.62 64.52
N ASN A 158 -13.53 0.05 64.06
CA ASN A 158 -13.57 1.42 63.58
C ASN A 158 -13.14 1.50 62.11
N PRO A 159 -14.08 1.36 61.13
CA PRO A 159 -13.76 1.44 59.70
C PRO A 159 -13.21 2.79 59.21
N ASN A 160 -13.30 3.85 60.03
CA ASN A 160 -12.70 5.16 59.78
C ASN A 160 -11.40 5.35 60.59
N GLY A 161 -10.94 4.31 61.29
CA GLY A 161 -9.71 4.32 62.08
C GLY A 161 -8.47 4.26 61.22
N VAL A 162 -7.32 4.43 61.86
CA VAL A 162 -5.97 4.38 61.25
C VAL A 162 -5.09 3.30 61.85
N ILE A 163 -5.61 2.52 62.79
CA ILE A 163 -4.90 1.41 63.43
C ILE A 163 -5.30 0.14 62.71
N LEU A 164 -4.31 -0.56 62.13
CA LEU A 164 -4.55 -1.81 61.43
C LEU A 164 -4.77 -2.96 62.42
N GLU A 165 -5.71 -3.82 62.08
CA GLU A 165 -5.90 -5.10 62.77
C GLU A 165 -4.70 -6.03 62.52
N GLY A 166 -4.43 -6.94 63.47
CA GLY A 166 -3.28 -7.86 63.38
C GLY A 166 -3.33 -8.74 62.13
N ALA A 167 -4.49 -9.34 61.86
CA ALA A 167 -4.71 -10.18 60.68
C ALA A 167 -4.62 -9.39 59.36
N ALA A 168 -5.01 -8.11 59.37
CA ALA A 168 -4.85 -7.22 58.22
C ALA A 168 -3.38 -6.91 57.96
N SER A 169 -2.60 -6.67 59.01
CA SER A 169 -1.16 -6.43 58.93
C SER A 169 -0.42 -7.63 58.33
N ASP A 170 -0.77 -8.86 58.72
CA ASP A 170 -0.22 -10.08 58.14
C ASP A 170 -0.56 -10.23 56.64
N MET A 171 -1.79 -9.89 56.26
CA MET A 171 -2.22 -9.91 54.86
C MET A 171 -1.48 -8.86 54.02
N LEU A 172 -1.30 -7.65 54.56
CA LEU A 172 -0.55 -6.58 53.90
C LEU A 172 0.94 -6.93 53.74
N ASN A 173 1.56 -7.60 54.71
CA ASN A 173 2.93 -8.10 54.58
C ASN A 173 3.06 -9.15 53.47
N LYS A 174 2.09 -10.06 53.33
CA LYS A 174 2.02 -11.02 52.23
C LYS A 174 1.87 -10.34 50.88
N ILE A 175 0.99 -9.33 50.80
CA ILE A 175 0.81 -8.51 49.60
C ILE A 175 2.12 -7.80 49.24
N ALA A 176 2.82 -7.20 50.21
CA ALA A 176 4.12 -6.57 50.01
C ALA A 176 5.17 -7.55 49.44
N GLY A 177 5.13 -8.83 49.85
CA GLY A 177 5.93 -9.90 49.25
C GLY A 177 5.67 -10.11 47.77
N VAL A 178 4.40 -10.13 47.35
CA VAL A 178 4.02 -10.24 45.93
C VAL A 178 4.43 -8.99 45.15
N ILE A 179 4.30 -7.80 45.74
CA ILE A 179 4.74 -6.53 45.14
C ILE A 179 6.24 -6.53 44.87
N ARG A 180 7.02 -7.06 45.81
CA ARG A 180 8.48 -7.21 45.68
C ARG A 180 8.88 -8.17 44.57
N ALA A 181 8.17 -9.28 44.42
CA ALA A 181 8.41 -10.25 43.36
C ALA A 181 8.12 -9.68 41.95
N ASN A 182 7.46 -8.52 41.84
CA ASN A 182 7.09 -7.87 40.59
C ASN A 182 7.61 -6.42 40.54
N PRO A 183 8.93 -6.20 40.44
CA PRO A 183 9.55 -4.87 40.57
C PRO A 183 9.15 -3.89 39.46
N ASP A 184 8.81 -4.38 38.27
CA ASP A 184 8.46 -3.54 37.11
C ASP A 184 7.02 -2.99 37.15
N MET A 185 6.22 -3.39 38.14
CA MET A 185 4.82 -2.99 38.26
C MET A 185 4.65 -1.82 39.22
N ALA A 186 3.70 -0.95 38.88
CA ALA A 186 3.23 0.13 39.75
C ALA A 186 2.13 -0.38 40.69
N VAL A 187 2.03 0.26 41.85
CA VAL A 187 1.05 -0.05 42.89
C VAL A 187 0.18 1.17 43.09
N THR A 188 -1.13 1.00 43.01
CA THR A 188 -2.09 2.05 43.41
C THR A 188 -2.93 1.56 44.58
N LEU A 189 -2.89 2.30 45.68
CA LEU A 189 -3.76 2.14 46.83
C LEU A 189 -4.98 3.04 46.63
N GLU A 190 -6.07 2.47 46.12
CA GLU A 190 -7.31 3.20 45.84
C GLU A 190 -8.29 3.01 46.99
N PHE A 191 -8.53 4.07 47.76
CA PHE A 191 -9.46 4.07 48.88
C PHE A 191 -10.86 4.48 48.43
N HIS A 192 -11.83 3.60 48.67
CA HIS A 192 -13.24 3.83 48.40
C HIS A 192 -13.92 4.37 49.66
N THR A 193 -14.64 5.49 49.52
CA THR A 193 -15.29 6.16 50.65
C THR A 193 -16.64 6.77 50.26
N ASP A 194 -17.58 6.79 51.21
CA ASP A 194 -18.92 7.36 51.05
C ASP A 194 -18.93 8.89 51.09
N ASP A 195 -17.88 9.50 51.64
CA ASP A 195 -17.72 10.95 51.73
C ASP A 195 -16.83 11.50 50.60
N ALA A 196 -17.45 12.28 49.72
CA ALA A 196 -16.80 12.92 48.59
C ALA A 196 -15.68 13.92 49.00
N ASN A 197 -15.62 14.40 50.24
CA ASN A 197 -14.69 15.43 50.68
C ASN A 197 -13.58 14.94 51.64
N SER A 198 -13.59 13.68 52.05
CA SER A 198 -12.73 13.15 53.12
C SER A 198 -11.29 12.81 52.68
N TRP A 199 -10.53 13.77 52.16
CA TRP A 199 -9.12 13.54 51.79
C TRP A 199 -8.22 13.28 52.99
N GLU A 200 -8.40 14.04 54.08
CA GLU A 200 -7.59 13.89 55.31
C GLU A 200 -7.69 12.49 55.91
N ASN A 201 -8.92 11.96 55.98
CA ASN A 201 -9.16 10.61 56.48
C ASN A 201 -8.48 9.56 55.58
N VAL A 202 -8.65 9.66 54.26
CA VAL A 202 -8.05 8.74 53.30
C VAL A 202 -6.53 8.73 53.39
N TYR A 203 -5.88 9.90 53.46
CA TYR A 203 -4.41 9.95 53.62
C TYR A 203 -3.95 9.41 54.98
N SER A 204 -4.70 9.67 56.04
CA SER A 204 -4.41 9.14 57.38
C SER A 204 -4.54 7.61 57.44
N GLN A 205 -5.51 7.04 56.70
CA GLN A 205 -5.68 5.59 56.53
C GLN A 205 -4.64 4.97 55.59
N ALA A 206 -4.21 5.71 54.58
CA ALA A 206 -3.17 5.27 53.65
C ALA A 206 -1.80 5.17 54.30
N ALA A 207 -1.48 6.05 55.25
CA ALA A 207 -0.19 6.08 55.93
C ALA A 207 0.24 4.72 56.54
N PRO A 208 -0.55 4.05 57.39
CA PRO A 208 -0.17 2.75 57.97
C PRO A 208 -0.07 1.64 56.92
N VAL A 209 -0.93 1.65 55.88
CA VAL A 209 -0.91 0.66 54.79
C VAL A 209 0.35 0.84 53.93
N ALA A 210 0.62 2.08 53.52
CA ALA A 210 1.80 2.44 52.75
C ALA A 210 3.09 2.21 53.55
N ALA A 211 3.06 2.37 54.88
CA ALA A 211 4.19 2.02 55.74
C ALA A 211 4.49 0.52 55.69
N ILE A 212 3.49 -0.36 55.74
CA ILE A 212 3.74 -1.82 55.63
C ILE A 212 4.25 -2.20 54.24
N ILE A 213 3.65 -1.64 53.18
CA ILE A 213 4.03 -1.98 51.80
C ILE A 213 5.36 -1.33 51.39
N GLY A 214 5.65 -0.13 51.86
CA GLY A 214 6.82 0.68 51.51
C GLY A 214 8.03 0.50 52.42
N ASN A 215 7.86 0.14 53.70
CA ASN A 215 9.00 -0.10 54.60
C ASN A 215 9.68 -1.47 54.37
N THR A 216 9.09 -2.34 53.54
CA THR A 216 9.83 -3.48 53.00
C THR A 216 10.92 -2.97 52.06
N THR A 217 12.19 -3.20 52.43
CA THR A 217 13.45 -2.64 51.89
C THR A 217 13.67 -2.67 50.36
N ASP A 218 12.74 -3.20 49.58
CA ASP A 218 12.88 -3.47 48.14
C ASP A 218 11.74 -2.89 47.29
N VAL A 219 10.88 -2.02 47.85
CA VAL A 219 9.82 -1.33 47.09
C VAL A 219 10.12 0.16 47.04
N GLU A 220 10.49 0.67 45.86
CA GLU A 220 10.69 2.11 45.63
C GLU A 220 9.39 2.89 45.90
N ALA A 221 9.49 3.99 46.65
CA ALA A 221 8.35 4.80 47.06
C ALA A 221 7.61 5.38 45.85
N GLU A 222 8.34 5.70 44.78
CA GLU A 222 7.85 6.23 43.52
C GLU A 222 6.89 5.27 42.79
N ARG A 223 6.90 3.98 43.15
CA ARG A 223 6.01 2.98 42.58
C ARG A 223 4.63 2.97 43.24
N ILE A 224 4.47 3.57 44.42
CA ILE A 224 3.24 3.54 45.20
C ILE A 224 2.50 4.86 45.04
N ALA A 225 1.32 4.81 44.42
CA ALA A 225 0.38 5.91 44.34
C ALA A 225 -0.78 5.67 45.32
N VAL A 226 -1.26 6.74 45.93
CA VAL A 226 -2.51 6.71 46.72
C VAL A 226 -3.57 7.48 45.95
N SER A 227 -4.73 6.87 45.75
CA SER A 227 -5.88 7.49 45.10
C SER A 227 -7.14 7.29 45.93
N ARG A 228 -8.19 8.04 45.58
CA ARG A 228 -9.48 8.00 46.25
C ARG A 228 -10.59 7.87 45.22
N LYS A 229 -11.62 7.10 45.55
CA LYS A 229 -12.86 6.98 44.78
C LYS A 229 -14.07 7.11 45.71
N SER A 230 -15.12 7.77 45.23
CA SER A 230 -16.38 7.80 45.97
C SER A 230 -17.16 6.52 45.70
N ASP A 231 -17.57 5.83 46.75
CA ASP A 231 -18.32 4.57 46.70
C ASP A 231 -19.15 4.42 47.98
N MET A 232 -20.27 3.70 47.90
CA MET A 232 -21.09 3.41 49.07
C MET A 232 -20.41 2.42 50.04
N VAL A 233 -19.50 1.58 49.53
CA VAL A 233 -18.79 0.58 50.31
C VAL A 233 -17.36 1.04 50.59
N LYS A 234 -17.02 1.16 51.88
CA LYS A 234 -15.67 1.52 52.33
C LYS A 234 -14.70 0.36 52.20
N SER A 235 -13.75 0.50 51.30
CA SER A 235 -12.79 -0.56 51.00
C SER A 235 -11.49 0.03 50.44
N LEU A 236 -10.44 -0.77 50.50
CA LEU A 236 -9.16 -0.50 49.89
C LEU A 236 -8.97 -1.45 48.71
N TYR A 237 -8.66 -0.87 47.56
CA TYR A 237 -8.31 -1.59 46.36
C TYR A 237 -6.80 -1.45 46.16
N ILE A 238 -6.07 -2.54 46.37
CA ILE A 238 -4.62 -2.59 46.14
C ILE A 238 -4.41 -3.10 44.72
N LYS A 239 -4.10 -2.18 43.81
CA LYS A 239 -3.97 -2.46 42.37
C LYS A 239 -2.50 -2.62 42.01
N LEU A 240 -2.15 -3.79 41.49
CA LEU A 240 -0.89 -4.02 40.80
C LEU A 240 -1.12 -3.94 39.29
N HIS A 241 -0.49 -2.96 38.65
CA HIS A 241 -0.66 -2.74 37.23
C HIS A 241 0.66 -2.32 36.56
N PRO A 242 0.77 -2.50 35.24
CA PRO A 242 1.90 -1.96 34.50
C PRO A 242 1.95 -0.44 34.63
N ASN A 243 3.14 0.11 34.44
CA ASN A 243 3.28 1.55 34.30
C ASN A 243 2.70 2.01 32.95
N PHE A 244 1.41 2.41 32.95
CA PHE A 244 0.68 2.85 31.76
C PHE A 244 1.33 4.07 31.10
N ASN A 245 1.95 4.96 31.88
CA ASN A 245 2.68 6.11 31.34
C ASN A 245 3.90 5.65 30.53
N LEU A 246 4.68 4.71 31.05
CA LEU A 246 5.80 4.11 30.31
C LEU A 246 5.32 3.36 29.07
N PHE A 247 4.18 2.66 29.13
CA PHE A 247 3.57 2.02 27.97
C PHE A 247 3.21 3.04 26.88
N TYR A 248 2.51 4.12 27.24
CA TYR A 248 2.16 5.19 26.30
C TYR A 248 3.39 5.86 25.69
N LEU A 249 4.43 6.11 26.49
CA LEU A 249 5.68 6.68 26.00
C LEU A 249 6.38 5.75 24.99
N ARG A 250 6.43 4.44 25.26
CA ARG A 250 6.98 3.43 24.33
C ARG A 250 6.17 3.37 23.03
N LEU A 251 4.85 3.36 23.12
CA LEU A 251 3.96 3.40 21.96
C LEU A 251 4.18 4.65 21.11
N ARG A 252 4.24 5.82 21.74
CA ARG A 252 4.53 7.10 21.06
C ARG A 252 5.90 7.12 20.39
N GLN A 253 6.93 6.57 21.03
CA GLN A 253 8.27 6.48 20.46
C GLN A 253 8.32 5.56 19.24
N ASN A 254 7.62 4.42 19.29
CA ASN A 254 7.54 3.49 18.16
C ASN A 254 6.72 4.04 16.98
N MET A 255 5.66 4.81 17.24
CA MET A 255 4.88 5.47 16.17
C MET A 255 5.61 6.64 15.50
N LYS A 256 6.63 7.21 16.14
CA LYS A 256 7.43 8.32 15.56
C LYS A 256 8.51 7.85 14.59
N LYS A 257 8.91 6.58 14.65
CA LYS A 257 9.77 5.94 13.66
C LYS A 257 8.91 5.53 12.47
#